data_AF-A0A925CZF4-F1
#
_entry.id   AF-A0A925CZF4-F1
#
_cell.length_a   1.000
_cell.length_b   1.000
_cell.length_c   1.000
_cell.angle_alpha   90.00
_cell.angle_beta   90.00
_cell.angle_gamma   90.00
#
_symmetry.space_group_name_H-M   'P 1'
#
loop_
_entity.id
_entity.type
_entity.pdbx_description
1 polymer ?
#
loop_
_entity_poly.entity_id
_entity_poly.type
_entity_poly.pdbx_seq_one_letter_code
_entity_poly.pdbx_strand_id
1 'polypeptide(L)'
;KFPSLSNVQLILWRTVLSAAILNFYLNLNFYPDLLQYQSGSQAAIYANKHFRDVPVVQLRKEYSYALEFYLHAPLITVDSVAEINVLPDAPFLLYVPTKTFSDSTATTVQRFEHFPVSRLDGKFINFKTRRNVIGTFQLDLIK
;
A
#
# COMPACT_ATOMS: atom_id res chain seq x y z
N LYS A 1 50.06 3.18 15.70
CA LYS A 1 49.63 2.77 17.07
C LYS A 1 48.33 3.52 17.34
N PHE A 2 47.17 2.89 17.18
CA PHE A 2 45.90 3.58 17.41
C PHE A 2 45.83 4.04 18.88
N PRO A 3 45.47 5.30 19.17
CA PRO A 3 45.35 5.77 20.54
C PRO A 3 44.29 4.92 21.26
N SER A 4 44.58 4.46 22.47
CA SER A 4 43.61 3.73 23.29
C SER A 4 42.47 4.68 23.61
N LEU A 5 41.32 4.47 22.98
CA LEU A 5 40.11 5.25 23.24
C LEU A 5 39.78 5.18 24.74
N SER A 6 39.44 6.31 25.34
CA SER A 6 38.89 6.28 26.70
C SER A 6 37.58 5.47 26.69
N ASN A 7 37.21 4.85 27.82
CA ASN A 7 35.98 4.05 27.91
C ASN A 7 34.74 4.83 27.44
N VAL A 8 34.72 6.15 27.64
CA VAL A 8 33.66 7.05 27.16
C VAL A 8 33.64 7.14 25.64
N GLN A 9 34.79 7.32 24.99
CA GLN A 9 34.89 7.36 23.53
C GLN A 9 34.45 6.03 22.91
N LEU A 10 34.78 4.90 23.54
CA LEU A 10 34.36 3.58 23.08
C LEU A 10 32.84 3.41 23.12
N ILE A 11 32.18 3.89 24.19
CA ILE A 11 30.72 3.88 24.32
C ILE A 11 30.10 4.77 23.24
N LEU A 12 30.60 6.00 23.05
CA LEU A 12 30.11 6.93 22.03
C LEU A 12 30.18 6.32 20.63
N TRP A 13 31.32 5.74 20.26
CA TRP A 13 31.49 5.09 18.96
C TRP A 13 30.52 3.93 18.76
N ARG A 14 30.31 3.10 19.78
CA ARG A 14 29.34 1.98 19.71
C ARG A 14 27.92 2.48 19.54
N THR A 15 27.54 3.55 20.23
CA THR A 15 26.19 4.14 20.11
C THR A 15 25.98 4.74 18.73
N VAL A 16 26.94 5.53 18.22
CA VAL A 16 26.87 6.12 16.88
C VAL A 16 26.81 5.03 15.81
N LEU A 17 27.66 4.01 15.90
CA LEU A 17 27.67 2.89 14.97
C LEU A 17 26.33 2.14 14.99
N SER A 18 25.81 1.86 16.19
CA SER A 18 24.50 1.19 16.35
C SER A 18 23.37 2.01 15.74
N ALA A 19 23.36 3.33 15.98
CA ALA A 19 22.37 4.24 15.41
C ALA A 19 22.47 4.30 13.87
N ALA A 20 23.69 4.35 13.33
CA ALA A 20 23.91 4.33 11.89
C ALA A 20 23.44 3.03 11.25
N ILE A 21 23.80 1.87 11.82
CA ILE A 21 23.35 0.56 11.34
C ILE A 21 21.83 0.47 11.37
N LEU A 22 21.19 0.91 12.46
CA LEU A 22 19.73 0.94 12.57
C LEU A 22 19.12 1.84 11.49
N ASN A 23 19.68 3.03 11.27
CA ASN A 23 19.17 3.96 10.27
C ASN A 23 19.27 3.39 8.85
N PHE A 24 20.39 2.73 8.51
CA PHE A 24 20.54 2.04 7.23
C PHE A 24 19.53 0.90 7.09
N TYR A 25 19.34 0.08 8.12
CA TYR A 25 18.34 -0.98 8.07
C TYR A 25 16.93 -0.42 7.86
N LEU A 26 16.57 0.64 8.57
CA LEU A 26 15.26 1.27 8.45
C LEU A 26 15.01 1.79 7.03
N ASN A 27 15.97 2.55 6.48
CA ASN A 27 15.82 3.17 5.16
C ASN A 27 15.92 2.19 3.99
N LEU A 28 16.81 1.20 4.07
CA LEU A 28 17.07 0.31 2.94
C LEU A 28 16.19 -0.95 2.94
N ASN A 29 15.72 -1.40 4.11
CA ASN A 29 14.98 -2.66 4.21
C ASN A 29 13.57 -2.44 4.77
N PHE A 30 13.45 -1.81 5.94
CA PHE A 30 12.17 -1.72 6.64
C PHE A 30 11.15 -0.84 5.92
N TYR A 31 11.50 0.38 5.53
CA TYR A 31 10.55 1.28 4.86
C TYR A 31 10.10 0.78 3.49
N PRO A 32 10.99 0.25 2.62
CA PRO A 32 10.55 -0.37 1.37
C PRO A 32 9.56 -1.52 1.60
N ASP A 33 9.84 -2.43 2.55
CA ASP A 33 8.94 -3.53 2.91
C ASP A 33 7.62 -3.01 3.51
N LEU A 34 7.63 -1.89 4.21
CA LEU A 34 6.42 -1.29 4.78
C LEU A 34 5.53 -0.66 3.72
N LEU A 35 6.09 -0.01 2.70
CA LEU A 35 5.33 0.72 1.68
C LEU A 35 4.52 -0.21 0.75
N GLN A 36 4.88 -1.50 0.65
CA GLN A 36 4.09 -2.46 -0.13
C GLN A 36 2.66 -2.63 0.39
N TYR A 37 2.42 -2.31 1.68
CA TYR A 37 1.10 -2.36 2.31
C TYR A 37 0.24 -1.12 2.06
N GLN A 38 0.74 -0.14 1.30
CA GLN A 38 -0.06 0.99 0.83
C GLN A 38 -0.78 0.63 -0.47
N SER A 39 -1.80 -0.22 -0.36
CA SER A 39 -2.53 -0.80 -1.50
C SER A 39 -2.97 0.21 -2.58
N GLY A 40 -3.35 1.43 -2.22
CA GLY A 40 -3.77 2.46 -3.18
C GLY A 40 -2.66 2.87 -4.15
N SER A 41 -1.44 3.10 -3.63
CA SER A 41 -0.27 3.43 -4.47
C SER A 41 0.11 2.25 -5.37
N GLN A 42 0.06 1.03 -4.83
CA GLN A 42 0.37 -0.20 -5.57
C GLN A 42 -0.66 -0.45 -6.68
N ALA A 43 -1.95 -0.19 -6.40
CA ALA A 43 -3.02 -0.28 -7.38
C ALA A 43 -2.84 0.75 -8.49
N ALA A 44 -2.48 2.00 -8.18
CA ALA A 44 -2.19 3.03 -9.18
C ALA A 44 -1.02 2.61 -10.09
N ILE A 45 0.09 2.16 -9.51
CA ILE A 45 1.28 1.70 -10.26
C ILE A 45 0.93 0.52 -11.17
N TYR A 46 0.14 -0.43 -10.67
CA TYR A 46 -0.31 -1.58 -11.43
C TYR A 46 -1.24 -1.17 -12.59
N ALA A 47 -2.24 -0.32 -12.33
CA ALA A 47 -3.16 0.19 -13.33
C ALA A 47 -2.42 0.96 -14.43
N ASN A 48 -1.52 1.87 -14.07
CA ASN A 48 -0.71 2.65 -15.02
C ASN A 48 0.13 1.75 -15.95
N LYS A 49 0.57 0.59 -15.46
CA LYS A 49 1.40 -0.35 -16.21
C LYS A 49 0.61 -1.27 -17.13
N HIS A 50 -0.59 -1.70 -16.71
CA HIS A 50 -1.35 -2.77 -17.38
C HIS A 50 -2.64 -2.30 -18.07
N PHE A 51 -3.19 -1.15 -17.67
CA PHE A 51 -4.49 -0.63 -18.09
C PHE A 51 -4.40 0.87 -18.36
N ARG A 52 -3.59 1.23 -19.36
CA ARG A 52 -3.41 2.64 -19.73
C ARG A 52 -4.73 3.22 -20.22
N ASP A 53 -5.03 4.45 -19.79
CA ASP A 53 -6.22 5.22 -20.16
C ASP A 53 -7.58 4.59 -19.73
N VAL A 54 -7.55 3.53 -18.92
CA VAL A 54 -8.76 2.94 -18.33
C VAL A 54 -9.09 3.69 -17.03
N PRO A 55 -10.30 4.25 -16.89
CA PRO A 55 -10.69 4.95 -15.67
C PRO A 55 -10.71 3.98 -14.49
N VAL A 56 -10.32 4.48 -13.32
CA VAL A 56 -10.42 3.74 -12.06
C VAL A 56 -11.58 4.29 -11.25
N VAL A 57 -12.36 3.41 -10.65
CA VAL A 57 -13.49 3.71 -9.78
C VAL A 57 -13.12 3.29 -8.36
N GLN A 58 -13.43 4.11 -7.37
CA GLN A 58 -13.33 3.75 -5.95
C GLN A 58 -14.57 4.20 -5.17
N LEU A 59 -14.76 3.60 -3.99
CA LEU A 59 -15.80 4.01 -3.05
C LEU A 59 -15.35 5.25 -2.26
N ARG A 60 -16.20 6.26 -2.13
CA ARG A 60 -15.91 7.49 -1.36
C ARG A 60 -15.56 7.20 0.09
N LYS A 61 -16.23 6.21 0.70
CA LYS A 61 -15.99 5.80 2.08
C LYS A 61 -14.57 5.25 2.31
N GLU A 62 -13.95 4.72 1.26
CA GLU A 62 -12.65 4.05 1.30
C GLU A 62 -11.63 4.78 0.43
N TYR A 63 -11.82 6.10 0.33
CA TYR A 63 -11.04 6.97 -0.51
C TYR A 63 -9.54 6.81 -0.27
N SER A 64 -8.83 6.42 -1.32
CA SER A 64 -7.38 6.35 -1.30
C SER A 64 -6.79 7.57 -1.99
N TYR A 65 -6.30 8.52 -1.19
CA TYR A 65 -5.53 9.66 -1.70
C TYR A 65 -4.27 9.22 -2.45
N ALA A 66 -3.65 8.12 -2.00
CA ALA A 66 -2.48 7.57 -2.68
C ALA A 66 -2.84 7.03 -4.06
N LEU A 67 -4.00 6.39 -4.22
CA LEU A 67 -4.48 5.95 -5.53
C LEU A 67 -4.60 7.15 -6.47
N GLU A 68 -5.36 8.18 -6.08
CA GLU A 68 -5.55 9.39 -6.89
C GLU A 68 -4.23 10.05 -7.28
N PHE A 69 -3.35 10.24 -6.31
CA PHE A 69 -2.10 10.97 -6.52
C PHE A 69 -1.17 10.27 -7.52
N TYR A 70 -1.09 8.94 -7.48
CA TYR A 70 -0.17 8.17 -8.33
C TYR A 70 -0.80 7.68 -9.64
N LEU A 71 -2.13 7.81 -9.81
CA LEU A 71 -2.83 7.31 -10.99
C LEU A 71 -2.66 8.28 -12.17
N HIS A 72 -2.39 7.75 -13.36
CA HIS A 72 -2.26 8.54 -14.59
C HIS A 72 -3.52 8.49 -15.46
N ALA A 73 -4.65 8.07 -14.88
CA ALA A 73 -5.94 7.92 -15.53
C ALA A 73 -7.02 8.60 -14.68
N PRO A 74 -8.21 8.89 -15.24
CA PRO A 74 -9.30 9.47 -14.48
C PRO A 74 -9.71 8.59 -13.29
N LEU A 75 -9.87 9.21 -12.12
CA LEU A 75 -10.42 8.57 -10.94
C LEU A 75 -11.86 9.02 -10.73
N ILE A 76 -12.77 8.05 -10.72
CA ILE A 76 -14.19 8.25 -10.45
C ILE A 76 -14.46 7.78 -9.02
N THR A 77 -15.24 8.56 -8.29
CA THR A 77 -15.61 8.23 -6.91
C THR A 77 -17.12 8.07 -6.84
N VAL A 78 -17.58 6.94 -6.30
CA VAL A 78 -19.00 6.63 -6.11
C VAL A 78 -19.30 6.47 -4.61
N ASP A 79 -20.51 6.78 -4.19
CA ASP A 79 -20.87 6.75 -2.76
C ASP A 79 -21.26 5.35 -2.29
N SER A 80 -21.72 4.50 -3.22
CA SER A 80 -22.18 3.15 -2.94
C SER A 80 -21.84 2.16 -4.05
N VAL A 81 -21.85 0.86 -3.70
CA VAL A 81 -21.71 -0.22 -4.68
C VAL A 81 -22.84 -0.21 -5.72
N ALA A 82 -24.03 0.24 -5.35
CA ALA A 82 -25.17 0.30 -6.27
C ALA A 82 -24.95 1.27 -7.44
N GLU A 83 -24.21 2.37 -7.22
CA GLU A 83 -23.87 3.34 -8.26
C GLU A 83 -22.90 2.79 -9.31
N ILE A 84 -22.11 1.77 -8.96
CA ILE A 84 -21.18 1.12 -9.89
C ILE A 84 -21.94 0.53 -11.09
N ASN A 85 -23.12 -0.05 -10.84
CA ASN A 85 -23.96 -0.68 -11.87
C ASN A 85 -24.65 0.33 -12.80
N VAL A 86 -24.58 1.63 -12.50
CA VAL A 86 -25.20 2.72 -13.27
C VAL A 86 -24.14 3.56 -13.99
N LEU A 87 -22.85 3.23 -13.81
CA LEU A 87 -21.78 3.86 -14.57
C LEU A 87 -21.92 3.51 -16.06
N PRO A 88 -21.49 4.41 -16.98
CA PRO A 88 -21.59 4.16 -18.42
C PRO A 88 -20.91 2.85 -18.83
N ASP A 89 -21.46 2.20 -19.86
CA ASP A 89 -20.91 0.98 -20.50
C ASP A 89 -19.54 1.26 -21.14
N ALA A 90 -18.51 1.35 -20.31
CA ALA A 90 -17.12 1.41 -20.72
C ALA A 90 -16.29 0.59 -19.73
N PRO A 91 -15.23 -0.09 -20.19
CA PRO A 91 -14.39 -0.85 -19.29
C PRO A 91 -13.76 0.10 -18.27
N PHE A 92 -13.91 -0.24 -16.99
CA PHE A 92 -13.30 0.49 -15.89
C PHE A 92 -12.69 -0.48 -14.88
N LEU A 93 -11.74 0.02 -14.11
CA LEU A 93 -11.13 -0.71 -13.01
C LEU A 93 -11.79 -0.32 -11.71
N LEU A 94 -12.32 -1.27 -10.95
CA LEU A 94 -12.89 -1.03 -9.64
C LEU A 94 -11.86 -1.37 -8.55
N TYR A 95 -11.50 -0.38 -7.73
CA TYR A 95 -10.64 -0.54 -6.57
C TYR A 95 -11.46 -0.55 -5.28
N VAL A 96 -11.52 -1.71 -4.62
CA VAL A 96 -12.34 -1.94 -3.40
C VAL A 96 -11.69 -2.98 -2.47
N PRO A 97 -12.04 -3.02 -1.18
CA PRO A 97 -11.66 -4.11 -0.29
C PRO A 97 -12.20 -5.44 -0.80
N THR A 98 -11.43 -6.49 -0.56
CA THR A 98 -11.85 -7.85 -0.89
C THR A 98 -13.15 -8.18 -0.15
N LYS A 99 -14.12 -8.75 -0.87
CA LYS A 99 -15.48 -9.11 -0.42
C LYS A 99 -16.51 -7.97 -0.38
N THR A 100 -16.14 -6.73 -0.69
CA THR A 100 -17.11 -5.61 -0.78
C THR A 100 -17.92 -5.66 -2.07
N PHE A 101 -17.35 -6.20 -3.15
CA PHE A 101 -17.98 -6.31 -4.46
C PHE A 101 -17.89 -7.75 -4.98
N SER A 102 -18.99 -8.23 -5.57
CA SER A 102 -19.07 -9.52 -6.22
C SER A 102 -20.10 -9.43 -7.33
N ASP A 103 -19.62 -9.25 -8.56
CA ASP A 103 -20.44 -9.34 -9.77
C ASP A 103 -19.83 -10.39 -10.71
N SER A 104 -20.70 -11.11 -11.40
CA SER A 104 -20.36 -12.06 -12.48
C SER A 104 -19.62 -11.42 -13.65
N THR A 105 -19.78 -10.11 -13.87
CA THR A 105 -19.08 -9.34 -14.92
C THR A 105 -17.67 -8.92 -14.49
N ALA A 106 -17.37 -8.98 -13.19
CA ALA A 106 -16.13 -8.51 -12.62
C ALA A 106 -15.02 -9.57 -12.73
N THR A 107 -13.88 -9.18 -13.30
CA THR A 107 -12.69 -10.03 -13.32
C THR A 107 -11.63 -9.43 -12.41
N THR A 108 -11.31 -10.08 -11.29
CA THR A 108 -10.20 -9.65 -10.43
C THR A 108 -8.88 -9.77 -11.18
N VAL A 109 -8.24 -8.63 -11.44
CA VAL A 109 -6.95 -8.57 -12.15
C VAL A 109 -5.77 -8.61 -11.18
N GLN A 110 -5.93 -8.05 -9.97
CA GLN A 110 -4.89 -8.08 -8.96
C GLN A 110 -5.43 -7.87 -7.54
N ARG A 111 -4.74 -8.43 -6.54
CA ARG A 111 -4.97 -8.18 -5.11
C ARG A 111 -3.77 -7.51 -4.46
N PHE A 112 -4.04 -6.66 -3.48
CA PHE A 112 -3.06 -5.86 -2.77
C PHE A 112 -3.25 -5.99 -1.26
N GLU A 113 -2.18 -6.27 -0.54
CA GLU A 113 -2.19 -6.21 0.91
C GLU A 113 -2.31 -4.75 1.37
N HIS A 114 -3.11 -4.52 2.40
CA HIS A 114 -3.36 -3.20 2.94
C HIS A 114 -3.13 -3.18 4.45
N PHE A 115 -2.35 -2.21 4.91
CA PHE A 115 -2.23 -1.88 6.31
C PHE A 115 -2.06 -0.36 6.47
N PRO A 116 -2.72 0.28 7.45
CA PRO A 116 -2.54 1.69 7.74
C PRO A 116 -1.16 1.94 8.36
N VAL A 117 -0.14 2.07 7.52
CA VAL A 117 1.28 2.17 7.93
C VAL A 117 1.59 3.36 8.84
N SER A 118 0.74 4.39 8.87
CA SER A 118 0.84 5.51 9.81
C SER A 118 0.49 5.14 11.25
N ARG A 119 -0.19 4.00 11.46
CA ARG A 119 -0.58 3.45 12.77
C ARG A 119 0.10 2.10 12.99
N LEU A 120 1.42 2.12 12.92
CA LEU A 120 2.21 0.91 13.09
C LEU A 120 2.01 0.34 14.50
N ASP A 121 1.69 -0.95 14.59
CA ASP A 121 1.47 -1.63 15.87
C ASP A 121 2.37 -2.87 16.02
N GLY A 122 2.47 -3.37 17.25
CA GLY A 122 3.29 -4.55 17.55
C GLY A 122 2.79 -5.83 16.87
N LYS A 123 1.49 -5.92 16.55
CA LYS A 123 0.92 -7.09 15.87
C LYS A 123 1.37 -7.17 14.42
N PHE A 124 1.46 -6.03 13.74
CA PHE A 124 1.96 -5.92 12.37
C PHE A 124 3.48 -6.16 12.30
N ILE A 125 4.25 -5.57 13.21
CA ILE A 125 5.71 -5.77 13.24
C ILE A 125 6.04 -7.26 13.40
N ASN A 126 5.35 -7.94 14.33
CA ASN A 126 5.58 -9.35 14.60
C ASN A 126 5.09 -10.21 13.42
N PHE A 127 6.03 -10.84 12.72
CA PHE A 127 5.78 -11.71 11.58
C PHE A 127 4.70 -12.77 11.83
N LYS A 128 4.66 -13.36 13.04
CA LYS A 128 3.70 -14.42 13.39
C LYS A 128 2.26 -13.91 13.49
N THR A 129 2.06 -12.64 13.82
CA THR A 129 0.74 -12.02 14.01
C THR A 129 0.36 -11.07 12.88
N ARG A 130 1.31 -10.70 12.02
CA ARG A 130 1.14 -9.72 10.93
C ARG A 130 -0.04 -10.04 10.03
N ARG A 131 -0.17 -11.31 9.61
CA ARG A 131 -1.25 -11.75 8.71
C ARG A 131 -2.65 -11.54 9.27
N ASN A 132 -2.79 -11.40 10.60
CA ASN A 132 -4.09 -11.23 11.25
C ASN A 132 -4.59 -9.78 11.23
N VAL A 133 -3.72 -8.82 10.89
CA VAL A 133 -4.04 -7.39 10.86
C VAL A 133 -3.95 -6.77 9.47
N ILE A 134 -3.45 -7.53 8.49
CA ILE A 134 -3.43 -7.12 7.08
C ILE A 134 -4.83 -7.26 6.49
N GLY A 135 -5.34 -6.17 5.92
CA GLY A 135 -6.50 -6.18 5.04
C GLY A 135 -6.09 -6.48 3.60
N THR A 136 -7.06 -6.68 2.72
CA THR A 136 -6.79 -6.87 1.29
C THR A 136 -7.74 -6.02 0.48
N PHE A 137 -7.19 -5.34 -0.52
CA PHE A 137 -7.93 -4.67 -1.59
C PHE A 137 -7.75 -5.45 -2.88
N GLN A 138 -8.72 -5.33 -3.77
CA GLN A 138 -8.68 -5.90 -5.10
C GLN A 138 -8.92 -4.81 -6.13
N LEU A 139 -8.38 -5.05 -7.32
CA LEU A 139 -8.65 -4.31 -8.52
C LEU A 139 -9.37 -5.25 -9.48
N ASP A 140 -10.61 -4.91 -9.81
CA ASP A 140 -11.46 -5.71 -10.68
C ASP A 140 -11.67 -4.97 -12.00
N LEU A 141 -11.51 -5.66 -13.12
CA LEU A 141 -11.90 -5.15 -14.43
C LEU A 141 -13.39 -5.43 -14.64
N ILE A 142 -14.17 -4.37 -14.81
CA ILE A 142 -15.56 -4.43 -15.24
C ILE A 142 -15.60 -4.15 -16.74
N LYS A 143 -16.38 -4.94 -17.49
CA LYS A 143 -16.49 -4.87 -18.95
C LYS A 143 -17.86 -4.42 -19.40
#